data_AF-U9W493-F1
#
_entry.id   AF-U9W493-F1
#
_cell.length_a   1.000
_cell.length_b   1.000
_cell.length_c   1.000
_cell.angle_alpha   90.00
_cell.angle_beta   90.00
_cell.angle_gamma   90.00
#
_symmetry.space_group_name_H-M   'P 1'
#
loop_
_entity.id
_entity.type
_entity.pdbx_description
1 polymer ?
#
loop_
_entity_poly.entity_id
_entity_poly.type
_entity_poly.pdbx_seq_one_letter_code
_entity_poly.pdbx_strand_id
1 'polypeptide(L)'
;MVKNTKVIVKEESAAVSEADHLKKQMKPKPKGFKAEVHALDPKTANSSQTSEEETVTDDPVLVAIAQLNAKVDQLSKDKDASDARVTELETQLEKQQTEAEGAISELKTQLEEQQTEAEGAISELKTQHQQELETVQSEKQEAEQRTGRLEGLLKLSGNQHGVTEQEANSGSAVGAPNVNTLISANRTPKGMFAEVRQIIERAPLAQKYTAKGAITFTRDNRELNAYIRQARLEPKMWRQFLTDIETYAKAQGMLRGSATHLVDQNAATTGPDIDGGFLATLAAMMRSNNRPQYIFRNFANTRINFQRGFGETIKIPRVAYQTGPNVPDDRLLSGSGAYTQIDSTNQRMQSGTVSATIEEWGLGKNSQFPPIAIPTFVDSYSMIDLMRALDTNLGEDYYRWEDMKVRSLWAPTSRVVYNDGDQVSTTASNADGSVTLQYLNNLYAYMRNLQIPTYQNGCYGIVLVSSACATFRNELVADGIWQAPSMAALEELANNLSLSTGLDVGPTDLAAAYQGKYGNFHIWETNAYASGAVGTAGASGEGVQTETVAAGAATTRTNYAFGANTIGRGIGTEMEIRRDTNDDFQRVGRYIWRSEEGFVAMDVDPTGYNDQSAVPQQLRVLDVRTIG
;
A
#
# COMPACT_ATOMS: atom_id res chain seq x y z
N MET A 1 -51.68 25.43 -24.24
CA MET A 1 -50.93 26.54 -23.60
C MET A 1 -49.49 26.08 -23.42
N VAL A 2 -48.62 26.50 -24.34
CA VAL A 2 -47.21 26.11 -24.41
C VAL A 2 -46.39 27.18 -23.68
N LYS A 3 -45.57 26.80 -22.70
CA LYS A 3 -44.49 27.65 -22.19
C LYS A 3 -43.16 27.07 -22.66
N ASN A 4 -42.65 27.67 -23.73
CA ASN A 4 -41.29 27.51 -24.22
C ASN A 4 -40.30 28.05 -23.19
N THR A 5 -39.36 27.23 -22.75
CA THR A 5 -38.13 27.72 -22.10
C THR A 5 -36.97 27.44 -23.05
N LYS A 6 -36.41 28.53 -23.57
CA LYS A 6 -35.33 28.60 -24.55
C LYS A 6 -34.01 28.27 -23.84
N VAL A 7 -33.39 27.13 -24.15
CA VAL A 7 -32.01 26.84 -23.74
C VAL A 7 -31.09 27.58 -24.70
N ILE A 8 -30.32 28.54 -24.18
CA ILE A 8 -29.22 29.20 -24.89
C ILE A 8 -27.97 28.37 -24.58
N VAL A 9 -27.45 27.67 -25.58
CA VAL A 9 -26.12 27.07 -25.54
C VAL A 9 -25.12 28.21 -25.67
N LYS A 10 -24.26 28.37 -24.66
CA LYS A 10 -23.13 29.31 -24.67
C LYS A 10 -21.86 28.46 -24.82
N GLU A 11 -21.54 28.07 -26.04
CA GLU A 11 -20.20 27.65 -26.41
C GLU A 11 -19.34 28.91 -26.54
N GLU A 12 -18.34 29.09 -25.67
CA GLU A 12 -17.06 29.72 -26.01
C GLU A 12 -16.12 29.80 -24.80
N SER A 13 -14.83 29.61 -25.07
CA SER A 13 -13.63 29.95 -24.28
C SER A 13 -13.08 28.94 -23.25
N ALA A 14 -12.58 27.80 -23.73
CA ALA A 14 -11.52 27.06 -23.04
C ALA A 14 -10.22 26.95 -23.87
N ALA A 15 -10.28 27.07 -25.20
CA ALA A 15 -9.13 26.88 -26.08
C ALA A 15 -8.15 28.07 -26.18
N VAL A 16 -8.49 29.25 -25.67
CA VAL A 16 -7.65 30.47 -25.80
C VAL A 16 -6.69 30.66 -24.63
N SER A 17 -6.91 29.99 -23.49
CA SER A 17 -6.09 30.19 -22.27
C SER A 17 -4.74 29.46 -22.32
N GLU A 18 -4.64 28.35 -23.05
CA GLU A 18 -3.46 27.49 -23.04
C GLU A 18 -2.34 27.99 -23.97
N ALA A 19 -2.71 28.60 -25.11
CA ALA A 19 -1.76 29.20 -26.05
C ALA A 19 -1.08 30.47 -25.50
N ASP A 20 -1.76 31.24 -24.64
CA ASP A 20 -1.19 32.42 -23.98
C ASP A 20 -0.29 32.06 -22.79
N HIS A 21 -0.48 30.88 -22.19
CA HIS A 21 0.40 30.40 -21.12
C HIS A 21 1.74 29.90 -21.66
N LEU A 22 1.77 29.30 -22.86
CA LEU A 22 3.01 28.86 -23.51
C LEU A 22 3.89 30.04 -23.98
N LYS A 23 3.30 31.13 -24.50
CA LYS A 23 4.06 32.31 -24.94
C LYS A 23 4.75 33.08 -23.80
N LYS A 24 4.30 32.93 -22.54
CA LYS A 24 4.93 33.54 -21.38
C LYS A 24 6.16 32.79 -20.85
N GLN A 25 6.34 31.51 -21.19
CA GLN A 25 7.47 30.71 -20.72
C GLN A 25 8.71 30.76 -21.64
N MET A 26 8.59 31.29 -22.86
CA MET A 26 9.69 31.31 -23.85
C MET A 26 10.38 32.69 -24.02
N LYS A 27 10.58 33.46 -22.94
CA LYS A 27 11.49 34.62 -22.98
C LYS A 27 12.82 34.28 -22.29
N PRO A 28 13.96 34.24 -23.00
CA PRO A 28 15.26 34.08 -22.36
C PRO A 28 15.61 35.35 -21.57
N LYS A 29 15.97 35.18 -20.29
CA LYS A 29 16.58 36.24 -19.47
C LYS A 29 18.03 36.47 -19.95
N PRO A 30 18.47 37.71 -20.22
CA PRO A 30 19.88 37.98 -20.51
C PRO A 30 20.69 37.87 -19.21
N LYS A 31 21.60 36.89 -19.13
CA LYS A 31 22.65 36.85 -18.09
C LYS A 31 23.76 37.80 -18.53
N GLY A 32 23.88 38.93 -17.84
CA GLY A 32 25.01 39.84 -17.97
C GLY A 32 26.29 39.17 -17.48
N PHE A 33 27.30 39.14 -18.34
CA PHE A 33 28.70 38.94 -17.98
C PHE A 33 29.14 40.05 -17.01
N LYS A 34 29.59 39.69 -15.82
CA LYS A 34 30.50 40.53 -15.01
C LYS A 34 31.76 39.71 -14.75
N ALA A 35 32.84 40.10 -15.41
CA ALA A 35 34.18 39.66 -15.06
C ALA A 35 34.62 40.44 -13.81
N GLU A 36 34.72 39.77 -12.67
CA GLU A 36 35.44 40.30 -11.51
C GLU A 36 36.89 39.84 -11.61
N VAL A 37 37.77 40.81 -11.86
CA VAL A 37 39.22 40.67 -11.83
C VAL A 37 39.63 40.65 -10.36
N HIS A 38 40.00 39.49 -9.83
CA HIS A 38 40.70 39.42 -8.54
C HIS A 38 42.16 39.81 -8.75
N ALA A 39 42.54 40.96 -8.16
CA ALA A 39 43.92 41.37 -8.01
C ALA A 39 44.66 40.41 -7.05
N LEU A 40 45.81 39.91 -7.50
CA LEU A 40 46.77 39.18 -6.67
C LEU A 40 47.68 40.18 -5.96
N ASP A 41 47.63 40.21 -4.63
CA ASP A 41 48.67 40.81 -3.79
C ASP A 41 49.76 39.78 -3.48
N PRO A 42 51.06 40.09 -3.67
CA PRO A 42 52.14 39.17 -3.36
C PRO A 42 52.58 39.29 -1.90
N LYS A 43 52.53 38.17 -1.16
CA LYS A 43 53.23 38.00 0.12
C LYS A 43 54.60 37.38 -0.08
N THR A 44 55.60 38.07 0.45
CA THR A 44 57.00 37.70 0.60
C THR A 44 57.19 36.57 1.61
N ALA A 45 58.03 35.58 1.32
CA ALA A 45 58.81 34.82 2.32
C ALA A 45 60.01 34.11 1.67
N ASN A 46 61.18 34.37 2.26
CA ASN A 46 62.50 33.80 1.96
C ASN A 46 62.54 32.27 2.11
N SER A 47 63.36 31.60 1.28
CA SER A 47 64.43 30.72 1.78
C SER A 47 65.53 30.54 0.74
N SER A 48 66.77 30.50 1.24
CA SER A 48 68.05 30.42 0.55
C SER A 48 68.57 28.98 0.51
N GLN A 49 69.16 28.52 -0.61
CA GLN A 49 70.53 27.96 -0.72
C GLN A 49 70.82 27.27 -2.08
N THR A 50 71.82 27.82 -2.78
CA THR A 50 72.94 27.20 -3.54
C THR A 50 72.79 25.84 -4.26
N SER A 51 72.98 25.83 -5.59
CA SER A 51 74.20 25.34 -6.28
C SER A 51 74.17 25.63 -7.80
N GLU A 52 75.36 25.77 -8.38
CA GLU A 52 75.72 26.21 -9.74
C GLU A 52 75.28 25.26 -10.86
N GLU A 53 74.91 25.79 -12.05
CA GLU A 53 75.65 25.61 -13.33
C GLU A 53 74.86 26.11 -14.58
N GLU A 54 75.61 26.78 -15.46
CA GLU A 54 75.46 26.97 -16.91
C GLU A 54 74.22 27.62 -17.57
N THR A 55 74.45 28.90 -17.92
CA THR A 55 74.06 29.65 -19.13
C THR A 55 73.23 28.97 -20.23
N VAL A 56 71.96 29.38 -20.37
CA VAL A 56 71.40 30.02 -21.59
C VAL A 56 70.42 31.10 -21.11
N THR A 57 70.60 32.34 -21.57
CA THR A 57 69.67 33.45 -21.33
C THR A 57 68.38 33.22 -22.10
N ASP A 58 67.46 32.44 -21.55
CA ASP A 58 66.05 32.48 -21.94
C ASP A 58 65.39 33.63 -21.19
N ASP A 59 65.07 34.68 -21.93
CA ASP A 59 64.28 35.79 -21.42
C ASP A 59 62.97 35.22 -20.83
N PRO A 60 62.71 35.37 -19.51
CA PRO A 60 61.55 34.77 -18.85
C PRO A 60 60.22 35.24 -19.48
N VAL A 61 60.23 36.38 -20.17
CA VAL A 61 59.10 36.89 -20.94
C VAL A 61 58.85 36.03 -22.19
N LEU A 62 59.89 35.59 -22.90
CA LEU A 62 59.78 34.72 -24.08
C LEU A 62 59.28 33.32 -23.71
N VAL A 63 59.71 32.76 -22.58
CA VAL A 63 59.21 31.48 -22.06
C VAL A 63 57.73 31.60 -21.67
N ALA A 64 57.34 32.69 -21.01
CA ALA A 64 55.94 32.94 -20.65
C ALA A 64 55.04 33.13 -21.88
N ILE A 65 55.52 33.83 -22.92
CA ILE A 65 54.79 34.00 -24.19
C ILE A 65 54.62 32.65 -24.91
N ALA A 66 55.66 31.82 -24.94
CA ALA A 66 55.58 30.48 -25.55
C ALA A 66 54.57 29.58 -24.82
N GLN A 67 54.56 29.62 -23.48
CA GLN A 67 53.58 28.88 -22.67
C GLN A 67 52.15 29.40 -22.87
N LEU A 68 51.96 30.71 -23.00
CA LEU A 68 50.65 31.31 -23.26
C LEU A 68 50.11 30.89 -24.63
N ASN A 69 50.94 30.92 -25.67
CA ASN A 69 50.56 30.51 -27.01
C ASN A 69 50.20 29.01 -27.06
N ALA A 70 50.99 28.15 -26.40
CA ALA A 70 50.67 26.73 -26.31
C ALA A 70 49.32 26.47 -25.60
N LYS A 71 48.98 27.28 -24.58
CA LYS A 71 47.70 27.18 -23.87
C LYS A 71 46.52 27.69 -24.71
N VAL A 72 46.74 28.73 -25.53
CA VAL A 72 45.73 29.22 -26.49
C VAL A 72 45.46 28.19 -27.57
N ASP A 73 46.49 27.54 -28.10
CA ASP A 73 46.34 26.46 -29.10
C ASP A 73 45.61 25.25 -28.53
N GLN A 74 45.87 24.89 -27.26
CA GLN A 74 45.14 23.83 -26.58
C GLN A 74 43.66 24.18 -26.38
N LEU A 75 43.36 25.41 -25.94
CA LEU A 75 41.98 25.86 -25.77
C LEU A 75 41.21 25.93 -27.09
N SER A 76 41.88 26.27 -28.20
CA SER A 76 41.27 26.22 -29.53
C SER A 76 40.88 24.78 -29.92
N LYS A 77 41.77 23.81 -29.69
CA LYS A 77 41.50 22.39 -29.98
C LYS A 77 40.40 21.82 -29.09
N ASP A 78 40.38 22.19 -27.81
CA ASP A 78 39.36 21.75 -26.87
C ASP A 78 37.98 22.33 -27.23
N LYS A 79 37.95 23.57 -27.75
CA LYS A 79 36.73 24.19 -28.27
C LYS A 79 36.22 23.47 -29.52
N ASP A 80 37.09 23.20 -30.49
CA ASP A 80 36.70 22.49 -31.71
C ASP A 80 36.17 21.08 -31.41
N ALA A 81 36.77 20.39 -30.43
CA ALA A 81 36.31 19.09 -29.96
C ALA A 81 34.96 19.17 -29.21
N SER A 82 34.73 20.24 -28.45
CA SER A 82 33.45 20.50 -27.78
C SER A 82 32.34 20.80 -28.79
N ASP A 83 32.61 21.64 -29.79
CA ASP A 83 31.64 22.02 -30.83
C ASP A 83 31.26 20.80 -31.70
N ALA A 84 32.21 19.90 -31.98
CA ALA A 84 31.94 18.63 -32.64
C ALA A 84 31.03 17.70 -31.81
N ARG A 85 31.26 17.61 -30.49
CA ARG A 85 30.41 16.83 -29.57
C ARG A 85 29.00 17.38 -29.45
N VAL A 86 28.84 18.70 -29.43
CA VAL A 86 27.51 19.34 -29.40
C VAL A 86 26.73 18.99 -30.66
N THR A 87 27.37 19.08 -31.83
CA THR A 87 26.74 18.73 -33.12
C THR A 87 26.32 17.25 -33.17
N GLU A 88 27.13 16.35 -32.63
CA GLU A 88 26.80 14.92 -32.53
C GLU A 88 25.60 14.66 -31.62
N LEU A 89 25.55 15.33 -30.45
CA LEU A 89 24.44 15.22 -29.51
C LEU A 89 23.13 15.77 -30.07
N GLU A 90 23.18 16.89 -30.80
CA GLU A 90 22.01 17.46 -31.49
C GLU A 90 21.45 16.48 -32.54
N THR A 91 22.34 15.84 -33.32
CA THR A 91 21.95 14.85 -34.32
C THR A 91 21.33 13.59 -33.69
N GLN A 92 21.88 13.13 -32.55
CA GLN A 92 21.31 11.98 -31.82
C GLN A 92 19.94 12.30 -31.21
N LEU A 93 19.76 13.53 -30.70
CA LEU A 93 18.49 13.97 -30.12
C LEU A 93 17.39 14.06 -31.19
N GLU A 94 17.70 14.60 -32.37
CA GLU A 94 16.76 14.70 -33.48
C GLU A 94 16.32 13.31 -33.97
N LYS A 95 17.26 12.35 -34.04
CA LYS A 95 16.95 10.95 -34.36
C LYS A 95 16.03 10.32 -33.31
N GLN A 96 16.30 10.51 -32.02
CA GLN A 96 15.45 9.98 -30.94
C GLN A 96 14.05 10.60 -30.93
N GLN A 97 13.93 11.90 -31.24
CA GLN A 97 12.63 12.57 -31.36
C GLN A 97 11.81 11.99 -32.52
N THR A 98 12.45 11.74 -33.66
CA THR A 98 11.76 11.16 -34.83
C THR A 98 11.30 9.71 -34.57
N GLU A 99 12.12 8.91 -33.88
CA GLU A 99 11.76 7.55 -33.46
C GLU A 99 10.61 7.55 -32.45
N ALA A 100 10.61 8.50 -31.49
CA ALA A 100 9.55 8.64 -30.50
C ALA A 100 8.22 9.08 -31.14
N GLU A 101 8.24 10.01 -32.08
CA GLU A 101 7.04 10.44 -32.82
C GLU A 101 6.43 9.30 -33.65
N GLY A 102 7.27 8.47 -34.27
CA GLY A 102 6.83 7.26 -34.96
C GLY A 102 6.12 6.26 -34.02
N ALA A 103 6.73 5.97 -32.87
CA ALA A 103 6.15 5.07 -31.88
C ALA A 103 4.82 5.59 -31.29
N ILE A 104 4.72 6.92 -31.07
CA ILE A 104 3.48 7.55 -30.60
C ILE A 104 2.37 7.43 -31.65
N SER A 105 2.70 7.61 -32.94
CA SER A 105 1.73 7.45 -34.02
C SER A 105 1.22 6.01 -34.11
N GLU A 106 2.09 5.02 -33.96
CA GLU A 106 1.74 3.60 -34.02
C GLU A 106 0.86 3.18 -32.82
N LEU A 107 1.20 3.64 -31.61
CA LEU A 107 0.38 3.42 -30.42
C LEU A 107 -1.02 4.06 -30.51
N LYS A 108 -1.13 5.24 -31.13
CA LYS A 108 -2.44 5.88 -31.37
C LYS A 108 -3.31 5.04 -32.31
N THR A 109 -2.75 4.53 -33.40
CA THR A 109 -3.49 3.66 -34.32
C THR A 109 -3.97 2.38 -33.62
N GLN A 110 -3.11 1.74 -32.81
CA GLN A 110 -3.49 0.54 -32.04
C GLN A 110 -4.59 0.83 -31.02
N LEU A 111 -4.56 2.01 -30.36
CA LEU A 111 -5.58 2.41 -29.42
C LEU A 111 -6.93 2.64 -30.10
N GLU A 112 -6.95 3.26 -31.27
CA GLU A 112 -8.16 3.49 -32.07
C GLU A 112 -8.77 2.15 -32.55
N GLU A 113 -7.94 1.19 -32.96
CA GLU A 113 -8.39 -0.17 -33.31
C GLU A 113 -9.00 -0.90 -32.11
N GLN A 114 -8.33 -0.89 -30.96
CA GLN A 114 -8.85 -1.52 -29.72
C GLN A 114 -10.14 -0.86 -29.23
N GLN A 115 -10.26 0.47 -29.37
CA GLN A 115 -11.47 1.18 -28.98
C GLN A 115 -12.65 0.81 -29.89
N THR A 116 -12.41 0.68 -31.20
CA THR A 116 -13.43 0.25 -32.16
C THR A 116 -13.87 -1.20 -31.90
N GLU A 117 -12.93 -2.09 -31.55
CA GLU A 117 -13.24 -3.48 -31.18
C GLU A 117 -14.05 -3.56 -29.87
N ALA A 118 -13.68 -2.76 -28.86
CA ALA A 118 -14.40 -2.68 -27.59
C ALA A 118 -15.83 -2.14 -27.76
N GLU A 119 -16.03 -1.12 -28.60
CA GLU A 119 -17.36 -0.58 -28.91
C GLU A 119 -18.24 -1.62 -29.63
N GLY A 120 -17.64 -2.43 -30.52
CA GLY A 120 -18.30 -3.57 -31.16
C GLY A 120 -18.76 -4.63 -30.13
N ALA A 121 -17.85 -5.05 -29.24
CA ALA A 121 -18.16 -6.02 -28.20
C ALA A 121 -19.24 -5.54 -27.22
N ILE A 122 -19.24 -4.26 -26.85
CA ILE A 122 -20.27 -3.65 -25.99
C ILE A 122 -21.64 -3.65 -26.68
N SER A 123 -21.70 -3.38 -27.99
CA SER A 123 -22.94 -3.42 -28.76
C SER A 123 -23.52 -4.84 -28.83
N GLU A 124 -22.66 -5.83 -29.01
CA GLU A 124 -23.05 -7.25 -29.05
C GLU A 124 -23.56 -7.72 -27.67
N LEU A 125 -22.84 -7.39 -26.59
CA LEU A 125 -23.27 -7.69 -25.21
C LEU A 125 -24.61 -7.04 -24.85
N LYS A 126 -24.84 -5.78 -25.26
CA LYS A 126 -26.14 -5.12 -25.05
C LYS A 126 -27.27 -5.83 -25.78
N THR A 127 -27.00 -6.33 -26.99
CA THR A 127 -27.99 -7.07 -27.78
C THR A 127 -28.32 -8.42 -27.12
N GLN A 128 -27.31 -9.14 -26.64
CA GLN A 128 -27.50 -10.39 -25.89
C GLN A 128 -28.29 -10.16 -24.59
N HIS A 129 -27.94 -9.12 -23.82
CA HIS A 129 -28.63 -8.82 -22.57
C HIS A 129 -30.10 -8.40 -22.80
N GLN A 130 -30.38 -7.68 -23.89
CA GLN A 130 -31.76 -7.34 -24.26
C GLN A 130 -32.58 -8.60 -24.61
N GLN A 131 -31.99 -9.57 -25.32
CA GLN A 131 -32.63 -10.86 -25.63
C GLN A 131 -32.86 -11.71 -24.37
N GLU A 132 -31.91 -11.73 -23.43
CA GLU A 132 -32.07 -12.41 -22.15
C GLU A 132 -33.19 -11.77 -21.31
N LEU A 133 -33.26 -10.43 -21.27
CA LEU A 133 -34.34 -9.72 -20.57
C LEU A 133 -35.72 -10.04 -21.14
N GLU A 134 -35.85 -10.12 -22.47
CA GLU A 134 -37.10 -10.52 -23.13
C GLU A 134 -37.49 -11.96 -22.81
N THR A 135 -36.49 -12.86 -22.76
CA THR A 135 -36.70 -14.28 -22.39
C THR A 135 -37.15 -14.41 -20.94
N VAL A 136 -36.49 -13.72 -20.01
CA VAL A 136 -36.85 -13.73 -18.57
C VAL A 136 -38.23 -13.10 -18.33
N GLN A 137 -38.58 -12.05 -19.07
CA GLN A 137 -39.93 -11.46 -18.99
C GLN A 137 -41.01 -12.42 -19.50
N SER A 138 -40.73 -13.16 -20.57
CA SER A 138 -41.61 -14.23 -21.08
C SER A 138 -41.81 -15.35 -20.04
N GLU A 139 -40.72 -15.84 -19.45
CA GLU A 139 -40.77 -16.88 -18.41
C GLU A 139 -41.51 -16.41 -17.16
N LYS A 140 -41.34 -15.14 -16.76
CA LYS A 140 -42.09 -14.54 -15.66
C LYS A 140 -43.59 -14.50 -15.95
N GLN A 141 -44.00 -14.11 -17.15
CA GLN A 141 -45.42 -14.12 -17.55
C GLN A 141 -46.01 -15.53 -17.57
N GLU A 142 -45.25 -16.53 -18.03
CA GLU A 142 -45.69 -17.93 -17.96
C GLU A 142 -45.83 -18.43 -16.51
N ALA A 143 -44.89 -18.05 -15.64
CA ALA A 143 -44.95 -18.39 -14.22
C ALA A 143 -46.16 -17.74 -13.53
N GLU A 144 -46.46 -16.48 -13.82
CA GLU A 144 -47.64 -15.76 -13.33
C GLU A 144 -48.96 -16.38 -13.84
N GLN A 145 -48.98 -16.86 -15.09
CA GLN A 145 -50.13 -17.61 -15.61
C GLN A 145 -50.29 -18.98 -14.94
N ARG A 146 -49.18 -19.66 -14.61
CA ARG A 146 -49.20 -20.93 -13.86
C ARG A 146 -49.66 -20.74 -12.42
N THR A 147 -49.20 -19.70 -11.72
CA THR A 147 -49.68 -19.39 -10.37
C THR A 147 -51.15 -19.01 -10.38
N GLY A 148 -51.61 -18.19 -11.34
CA GLY A 148 -53.03 -17.87 -11.50
C GLY A 148 -53.91 -19.09 -11.79
N ARG A 149 -53.42 -20.06 -12.58
CA ARG A 149 -54.11 -21.35 -12.80
C ARG A 149 -54.14 -22.21 -11.53
N LEU A 150 -53.05 -22.24 -10.77
CA LEU A 150 -52.97 -22.97 -9.50
C LEU A 150 -53.87 -22.36 -8.43
N GLU A 151 -53.99 -21.04 -8.37
CA GLU A 151 -54.96 -20.33 -7.51
C GLU A 151 -56.41 -20.62 -7.93
N GLY A 152 -56.68 -20.67 -9.24
CA GLY A 152 -57.99 -21.08 -9.77
C GLY A 152 -58.36 -22.52 -9.41
N LEU A 153 -57.38 -23.44 -9.45
CA LEU A 153 -57.54 -24.84 -9.03
C LEU A 153 -57.70 -24.97 -7.51
N LEU A 154 -56.98 -24.17 -6.71
CA LEU A 154 -57.15 -24.13 -5.25
C LEU A 154 -58.57 -23.69 -4.87
N LYS A 155 -59.11 -22.67 -5.56
CA LYS A 155 -60.50 -22.19 -5.38
C LYS A 155 -61.55 -23.24 -5.76
N LEU A 156 -61.26 -24.13 -6.72
CA LEU A 156 -62.13 -25.24 -7.10
C LEU A 156 -62.07 -26.44 -6.13
N SER A 157 -61.00 -26.58 -5.35
CA SER A 157 -60.75 -27.72 -4.44
C SER A 157 -61.38 -27.59 -3.05
N GLY A 158 -62.12 -26.52 -2.76
CA GLY A 158 -62.91 -26.38 -1.54
C GLY A 158 -62.14 -26.11 -0.24
N ASN A 159 -60.81 -25.93 -0.28
CA ASN A 159 -60.05 -25.46 0.87
C ASN A 159 -60.03 -23.92 0.92
N GLN A 160 -61.10 -23.35 1.49
CA GLN A 160 -61.07 -21.96 1.97
C GLN A 160 -60.09 -21.85 3.13
N HIS A 161 -58.86 -21.45 2.85
CA HIS A 161 -58.03 -20.58 3.70
C HIS A 161 -57.04 -19.87 2.75
N GLY A 162 -57.59 -19.07 1.85
CA GLY A 162 -56.82 -18.10 1.07
C GLY A 162 -56.73 -16.82 1.88
N VAL A 163 -55.51 -16.49 2.32
CA VAL A 163 -55.15 -15.17 2.85
C VAL A 163 -55.35 -14.18 1.71
N THR A 164 -56.46 -13.44 1.72
CA THR A 164 -56.68 -12.30 0.83
C THR A 164 -56.02 -11.05 1.42
N GLU A 165 -55.08 -10.46 0.68
CA GLU A 165 -54.47 -9.13 0.88
C GLU A 165 -55.47 -7.96 0.77
N GLN A 166 -56.75 -8.18 1.10
CA GLN A 166 -57.83 -7.22 0.91
C GLN A 166 -58.53 -6.83 2.22
N GLU A 167 -57.85 -6.98 3.37
CA GLU A 167 -58.28 -6.43 4.66
C GLU A 167 -57.35 -5.33 5.21
N ALA A 168 -56.33 -4.89 4.45
CA ALA A 168 -55.41 -3.84 4.88
C ALA A 168 -55.96 -2.40 4.78
N ASN A 169 -57.18 -2.19 4.27
CA ASN A 169 -57.74 -0.84 4.07
C ASN A 169 -59.25 -0.75 4.38
N SER A 170 -59.66 -1.03 5.61
CA SER A 170 -60.87 -0.40 6.15
C SER A 170 -60.78 -0.32 7.67
N GLY A 171 -60.77 0.91 8.18
CA GLY A 171 -60.72 1.18 9.61
C GLY A 171 -62.01 0.76 10.30
N SER A 172 -61.88 -0.07 11.33
CA SER A 172 -62.78 -0.08 12.48
C SER A 172 -62.10 -0.78 13.66
N ALA A 173 -61.93 -0.03 14.74
CA ALA A 173 -61.33 -0.46 15.98
C ALA A 173 -62.18 -1.52 16.69
N VAL A 174 -61.58 -2.67 17.01
CA VAL A 174 -61.96 -3.51 18.15
C VAL A 174 -60.67 -4.04 18.76
N GLY A 175 -60.46 -3.74 20.05
CA GLY A 175 -59.21 -3.96 20.77
C GLY A 175 -58.82 -5.43 20.91
N ALA A 176 -57.68 -5.77 20.32
CA ALA A 176 -56.82 -6.89 20.72
C ALA A 176 -55.50 -6.30 21.28
N PRO A 177 -54.88 -6.91 22.30
CA PRO A 177 -53.71 -6.34 22.96
C PRO A 177 -52.54 -6.28 22.00
N ASN A 178 -52.08 -5.05 21.76
CA ASN A 178 -50.80 -4.61 21.19
C ASN A 178 -49.81 -5.74 20.84
N VAL A 179 -50.03 -6.43 19.71
CA VAL A 179 -48.98 -7.20 19.06
C VAL A 179 -48.20 -6.21 18.21
N ASN A 180 -46.93 -6.02 18.56
CA ASN A 180 -46.01 -5.12 17.89
C ASN A 180 -45.93 -5.48 16.39
N THR A 181 -46.69 -4.78 15.54
CA THR A 181 -46.68 -4.94 14.08
C THR A 181 -45.53 -4.16 13.44
N LEU A 182 -44.33 -4.23 14.01
CA LEU A 182 -43.08 -4.04 13.26
C LEU A 182 -42.87 -5.28 12.36
N ILE A 183 -43.81 -5.53 11.47
CA ILE A 183 -43.68 -6.54 10.42
C ILE A 183 -42.63 -5.97 9.47
N SER A 184 -41.54 -6.71 9.34
CA SER A 184 -40.29 -6.34 8.71
C SER A 184 -40.45 -5.56 7.41
N ALA A 185 -39.94 -4.32 7.39
CA ALA A 185 -39.60 -3.67 6.14
C ALA A 185 -38.66 -4.60 5.35
N ASN A 186 -38.90 -4.68 4.03
CA ASN A 186 -38.19 -5.50 3.04
C ASN A 186 -36.73 -5.80 3.46
N ARG A 187 -36.47 -7.01 3.98
CA ARG A 187 -35.19 -7.39 4.62
C ARG A 187 -34.05 -7.65 3.63
N THR A 188 -34.34 -7.57 2.34
CA THR A 188 -33.34 -7.82 1.31
C THR A 188 -32.49 -6.57 1.06
N PRO A 189 -31.16 -6.69 1.11
CA PRO A 189 -30.28 -5.60 0.74
C PRO A 189 -30.51 -5.20 -0.72
N LYS A 190 -30.29 -3.92 -1.03
CA LYS A 190 -30.46 -3.34 -2.37
C LYS A 190 -29.16 -2.69 -2.83
N GLY A 191 -29.07 -2.41 -4.13
CA GLY A 191 -27.92 -1.73 -4.73
C GLY A 191 -26.62 -2.50 -4.52
N MET A 192 -25.54 -1.77 -4.27
CA MET A 192 -24.21 -2.36 -4.11
C MET A 192 -24.10 -3.29 -2.88
N PHE A 193 -24.94 -3.09 -1.86
CA PHE A 193 -24.95 -4.01 -0.71
C PHE A 193 -25.61 -5.36 -1.04
N ALA A 194 -26.50 -5.41 -2.04
CA ALA A 194 -27.04 -6.68 -2.54
C ALA A 194 -25.95 -7.51 -3.23
N GLU A 195 -25.08 -6.86 -4.00
CA GLU A 195 -23.92 -7.50 -4.64
C GLU A 195 -22.96 -8.09 -3.60
N VAL A 196 -22.67 -7.36 -2.53
CA VAL A 196 -21.87 -7.87 -1.40
C VAL A 196 -22.49 -9.13 -0.79
N ARG A 197 -23.80 -9.15 -0.60
CA ARG A 197 -24.48 -10.34 -0.07
C ARG A 197 -24.34 -11.54 -1.03
N GLN A 198 -24.48 -11.32 -2.33
CA GLN A 198 -24.26 -12.37 -3.32
C GLN A 198 -22.83 -12.90 -3.30
N ILE A 199 -21.82 -12.04 -3.17
CA ILE A 199 -20.41 -12.44 -3.03
C ILE A 199 -20.23 -13.32 -1.79
N ILE A 200 -20.79 -12.90 -0.64
CA ILE A 200 -20.68 -13.66 0.63
C ILE A 200 -21.41 -15.01 0.55
N GLU A 201 -22.57 -15.08 -0.11
CA GLU A 201 -23.33 -16.32 -0.26
C GLU A 201 -22.68 -17.30 -1.24
N ARG A 202 -21.95 -16.80 -2.25
CA ARG A 202 -21.17 -17.63 -3.20
C ARG A 202 -19.81 -18.05 -2.66
N ALA A 203 -19.29 -17.34 -1.65
CA ALA A 203 -17.97 -17.60 -1.08
C ALA A 203 -17.85 -19.04 -0.54
N PRO A 204 -16.80 -19.79 -0.93
CA PRO A 204 -16.53 -21.11 -0.38
C PRO A 204 -16.40 -21.10 1.15
N LEU A 205 -17.01 -22.09 1.79
CA LEU A 205 -16.89 -22.34 3.22
C LEU A 205 -15.79 -23.37 3.47
N ALA A 206 -14.81 -23.00 4.29
CA ALA A 206 -13.79 -23.90 4.78
C ALA A 206 -14.12 -24.35 6.20
N GLN A 207 -14.07 -25.67 6.43
CA GLN A 207 -14.25 -26.26 7.75
C GLN A 207 -12.92 -26.31 8.50
N LYS A 208 -12.93 -25.93 9.77
CA LYS A 208 -11.75 -25.91 10.64
C LYS A 208 -12.06 -26.46 12.02
N TYR A 209 -11.00 -26.80 12.75
CA TYR A 209 -11.08 -27.10 14.17
C TYR A 209 -10.55 -25.92 14.99
N THR A 210 -11.29 -25.56 16.02
CA THR A 210 -10.85 -24.62 17.06
C THR A 210 -9.83 -25.28 18.00
N ALA A 211 -9.14 -24.48 18.82
CA ALA A 211 -8.27 -24.98 19.89
C ALA A 211 -8.97 -25.97 20.85
N LYS A 212 -10.30 -25.89 20.98
CA LYS A 212 -11.12 -26.78 21.81
C LYS A 212 -11.65 -28.01 21.08
N GLY A 213 -11.25 -28.22 19.81
CA GLY A 213 -11.71 -29.33 18.98
C GLY A 213 -13.10 -29.15 18.38
N ALA A 214 -13.77 -28.02 18.62
CA ALA A 214 -15.07 -27.71 17.99
C ALA A 214 -14.88 -27.33 16.52
N ILE A 215 -15.83 -27.73 15.67
CA ILE A 215 -15.84 -27.38 14.25
C ILE A 215 -16.32 -25.93 14.08
N THR A 216 -15.56 -25.15 13.32
CA THR A 216 -15.95 -23.80 12.88
C THR A 216 -15.85 -23.68 11.37
N PHE A 217 -16.66 -22.80 10.79
CA PHE A 217 -16.63 -22.50 9.37
C PHE A 217 -16.09 -21.09 9.14
N THR A 218 -15.19 -20.96 8.18
CA THR A 218 -14.64 -19.67 7.73
C THR A 218 -14.95 -19.51 6.25
N ARG A 219 -15.41 -18.33 5.83
CA ARG A 219 -15.63 -18.01 4.41
C ARG A 219 -14.35 -17.47 3.78
N ASP A 220 -14.14 -17.78 2.50
CA ASP A 220 -13.12 -17.09 1.70
C ASP A 220 -13.61 -15.66 1.38
N ASN A 221 -12.98 -14.67 2.00
CA ASN A 221 -13.37 -13.27 1.88
C ASN A 221 -12.57 -12.49 0.83
N ARG A 222 -11.76 -13.15 -0.02
CA ARG A 222 -10.89 -12.45 -0.98
C ARG A 222 -11.68 -11.62 -1.99
N GLU A 223 -12.74 -12.18 -2.55
CA GLU A 223 -13.60 -11.49 -3.52
C GLU A 223 -14.30 -10.29 -2.87
N LEU A 224 -14.77 -10.45 -1.62
CA LEU A 224 -15.36 -9.37 -0.84
C LEU A 224 -14.37 -8.22 -0.59
N ASN A 225 -13.13 -8.55 -0.20
CA ASN A 225 -12.09 -7.56 0.05
C ASN A 225 -11.72 -6.81 -1.25
N ALA A 226 -11.59 -7.51 -2.38
CA ALA A 226 -11.31 -6.92 -3.68
C ALA A 226 -12.43 -5.97 -4.13
N TYR A 227 -13.69 -6.40 -4.01
CA TYR A 227 -14.85 -5.57 -4.35
C TYR A 227 -14.91 -4.28 -3.54
N ILE A 228 -14.71 -4.36 -2.22
CA ILE A 228 -14.72 -3.18 -1.34
C ILE A 228 -13.54 -2.24 -1.64
N ARG A 229 -12.36 -2.78 -1.94
CA ARG A 229 -11.21 -1.95 -2.35
C ARG A 229 -11.47 -1.21 -3.65
N GLN A 230 -12.03 -1.90 -4.65
CA GLN A 230 -12.41 -1.27 -5.92
C GLN A 230 -13.43 -0.16 -5.70
N ALA A 231 -14.47 -0.41 -4.90
CA ALA A 231 -15.46 0.60 -4.57
C ALA A 231 -14.85 1.84 -3.88
N ARG A 232 -13.76 1.67 -3.11
CA ARG A 232 -13.04 2.78 -2.45
C ARG A 232 -12.18 3.62 -3.39
N LEU A 233 -11.68 3.06 -4.49
CA LEU A 233 -10.89 3.80 -5.48
C LEU A 233 -11.74 4.86 -6.19
N GLU A 234 -13.05 4.59 -6.35
CA GLU A 234 -13.98 5.50 -7.01
C GLU A 234 -14.84 6.26 -5.98
N PRO A 235 -14.66 7.58 -5.79
CA PRO A 235 -15.38 8.34 -4.76
C PRO A 235 -16.91 8.31 -4.92
N LYS A 236 -17.41 8.16 -6.15
CA LYS A 236 -18.84 8.08 -6.44
C LYS A 236 -19.40 6.71 -6.02
N MET A 237 -18.72 5.62 -6.39
CA MET A 237 -19.09 4.28 -5.97
C MET A 237 -19.02 4.14 -4.45
N TRP A 238 -17.96 4.64 -3.82
CA TRP A 238 -17.82 4.58 -2.37
C TRP A 238 -18.98 5.26 -1.62
N ARG A 239 -19.40 6.45 -2.09
CA ARG A 239 -20.56 7.15 -1.49
C ARG A 239 -21.86 6.38 -1.69
N GLN A 240 -22.08 5.81 -2.87
CA GLN A 240 -23.27 5.00 -3.14
C GLN A 240 -23.28 3.75 -2.25
N PHE A 241 -22.16 3.06 -2.17
CA PHE A 241 -21.96 1.89 -1.31
C PHE A 241 -22.31 2.19 0.15
N LEU A 242 -21.76 3.28 0.70
CA LEU A 242 -22.08 3.70 2.07
C LEU A 242 -23.57 4.03 2.26
N THR A 243 -24.20 4.66 1.26
CA THR A 243 -25.63 5.01 1.30
C THR A 243 -26.52 3.77 1.29
N ASP A 244 -26.18 2.76 0.47
CA ASP A 244 -26.94 1.51 0.38
C ASP A 244 -26.84 0.71 1.69
N ILE A 245 -25.64 0.62 2.27
CA ILE A 245 -25.43 -0.03 3.58
C ILE A 245 -26.14 0.76 4.69
N GLU A 246 -26.06 2.09 4.70
CA GLU A 246 -26.73 2.93 5.68
C GLU A 246 -28.25 2.75 5.64
N THR A 247 -28.82 2.72 4.43
CA THR A 247 -30.26 2.51 4.21
C THR A 247 -30.69 1.15 4.76
N TYR A 248 -29.92 0.11 4.47
CA TYR A 248 -30.16 -1.23 5.02
C TYR A 248 -30.05 -1.25 6.55
N ALA A 249 -28.98 -0.70 7.11
CA ALA A 249 -28.74 -0.71 8.55
C ALA A 249 -29.82 0.08 9.31
N LYS A 250 -30.29 1.21 8.77
CA LYS A 250 -31.44 1.96 9.30
C LYS A 250 -32.73 1.14 9.24
N ALA A 251 -32.98 0.44 8.13
CA ALA A 251 -34.15 -0.42 7.99
C ALA A 251 -34.14 -1.63 8.94
N GLN A 252 -32.96 -2.14 9.29
CA GLN A 252 -32.78 -3.23 10.26
C GLN A 252 -32.69 -2.74 11.73
N GLY A 253 -32.86 -1.44 11.99
CA GLY A 253 -32.73 -0.88 13.35
C GLY A 253 -31.31 -0.93 13.91
N MET A 254 -30.31 -1.12 13.05
CA MET A 254 -28.89 -1.14 13.38
C MET A 254 -28.23 0.24 13.38
N LEU A 255 -28.91 1.26 12.84
CA LEU A 255 -28.55 2.68 12.90
C LEU A 255 -29.80 3.48 13.26
N ARG A 256 -29.64 4.67 13.85
CA ARG A 256 -30.78 5.55 14.15
C ARG A 256 -31.51 5.99 12.88
N GLY A 257 -32.85 5.89 12.90
CA GLY A 257 -33.71 6.43 11.85
C GLY A 257 -33.66 7.96 11.78
N SER A 258 -34.02 8.53 10.63
CA SER A 258 -34.00 9.97 10.35
C SER A 258 -35.01 10.82 11.15
N ALA A 259 -35.68 10.27 12.16
CA ALA A 259 -36.84 10.91 12.78
C ALA A 259 -36.47 11.68 14.07
N THR A 260 -36.79 12.98 14.07
CA THR A 260 -36.73 13.94 15.19
C THR A 260 -37.70 13.65 16.35
N HIS A 261 -38.34 12.48 16.38
CA HIS A 261 -39.20 12.06 17.47
C HIS A 261 -38.57 10.88 18.23
N LEU A 262 -37.84 11.21 19.28
CA LEU A 262 -37.42 10.28 20.33
C LEU A 262 -38.66 9.84 21.11
N VAL A 263 -39.16 8.63 20.84
CA VAL A 263 -40.27 8.05 21.62
C VAL A 263 -39.77 7.02 22.64
N ASP A 264 -38.53 6.51 22.51
CA ASP A 264 -37.93 5.65 23.52
C ASP A 264 -36.40 5.81 23.56
N GLN A 265 -35.82 5.87 24.77
CA GLN A 265 -34.38 5.89 25.04
C GLN A 265 -33.79 4.48 25.19
N ASN A 266 -34.64 3.46 25.16
CA ASN A 266 -34.19 2.07 25.19
C ASN A 266 -33.56 1.71 23.84
N ALA A 267 -32.34 1.16 23.88
CA ALA A 267 -31.70 0.62 22.70
C ALA A 267 -32.65 -0.38 22.01
N ALA A 268 -32.91 -0.20 20.71
CA ALA A 268 -33.54 -1.24 19.92
C ALA A 268 -32.69 -2.50 20.12
N THR A 269 -33.27 -3.49 20.79
CA THR A 269 -32.65 -4.79 21.04
C THR A 269 -32.02 -5.23 19.72
N THR A 270 -30.69 -5.26 19.64
CA THR A 270 -30.00 -5.85 18.49
C THR A 270 -30.54 -7.25 18.41
N GLY A 271 -31.40 -7.51 17.42
CA GLY A 271 -32.00 -8.82 17.26
C GLY A 271 -30.90 -9.89 17.24
N PRO A 272 -31.22 -11.13 17.61
CA PRO A 272 -30.29 -12.25 17.42
C PRO A 272 -29.83 -12.40 15.96
N ASP A 273 -30.51 -11.76 15.00
CA ASP A 273 -30.25 -11.83 13.57
C ASP A 273 -29.67 -10.53 13.00
N ILE A 274 -28.47 -10.12 13.45
CA ILE A 274 -27.65 -9.27 12.57
C ILE A 274 -27.32 -10.14 11.37
N ASP A 275 -27.83 -9.79 10.18
CA ASP A 275 -27.57 -10.56 8.95
C ASP A 275 -26.06 -10.79 8.81
N GLY A 276 -25.66 -12.04 8.65
CA GLY A 276 -24.26 -12.48 8.77
C GLY A 276 -23.32 -11.79 7.77
N GLY A 277 -23.87 -11.15 6.74
CA GLY A 277 -23.12 -10.33 5.79
C GLY A 277 -22.66 -8.99 6.36
N PHE A 278 -23.42 -8.35 7.25
CA PHE A 278 -23.15 -6.96 7.66
C PHE A 278 -21.85 -6.80 8.46
N LEU A 279 -21.60 -7.67 9.44
CA LEU A 279 -20.34 -7.66 10.20
C LEU A 279 -19.14 -8.04 9.32
N ALA A 280 -19.35 -8.93 8.35
CA ALA A 280 -18.31 -9.30 7.38
C ALA A 280 -17.96 -8.12 6.46
N THR A 281 -18.96 -7.35 6.02
CA THR A 281 -18.76 -6.10 5.25
C THR A 281 -18.01 -5.07 6.08
N LEU A 282 -18.40 -4.83 7.33
CA LEU A 282 -17.69 -3.89 8.21
C LEU A 282 -16.25 -4.31 8.45
N ALA A 283 -16.00 -5.61 8.69
CA ALA A 283 -14.66 -6.15 8.82
C ALA A 283 -13.83 -5.93 7.54
N ALA A 284 -14.41 -6.15 6.37
CA ALA A 284 -13.74 -5.91 5.08
C ALA A 284 -13.50 -4.41 4.79
N MET A 285 -14.42 -3.53 5.19
CA MET A 285 -14.22 -2.07 5.14
C MET A 285 -13.08 -1.63 6.06
N MET A 286 -12.99 -2.22 7.26
CA MET A 286 -11.87 -1.98 8.17
C MET A 286 -10.56 -2.48 7.58
N ARG A 287 -10.49 -3.72 7.06
CA ARG A 287 -9.31 -4.34 6.41
C ARG A 287 -8.79 -3.56 5.20
N SER A 288 -9.68 -2.87 4.49
CA SER A 288 -9.33 -2.00 3.36
C SER A 288 -8.98 -0.56 3.77
N ASN A 289 -8.97 -0.26 5.08
CA ASN A 289 -8.71 1.08 5.57
C ASN A 289 -7.20 1.32 5.74
N ASN A 290 -6.73 2.46 5.23
CA ASN A 290 -5.36 2.90 5.43
C ASN A 290 -5.18 3.48 6.83
N ARG A 291 -4.12 3.06 7.51
CA ARG A 291 -3.56 3.80 8.64
C ARG A 291 -2.08 4.10 8.39
N PRO A 292 -1.72 5.37 8.12
CA PRO A 292 -0.34 5.73 7.80
C PRO A 292 0.65 5.40 8.92
N GLN A 293 0.16 5.37 10.16
CA GLN A 293 0.99 5.10 11.33
C GLN A 293 1.55 3.67 11.30
N TYR A 294 0.79 2.70 10.78
CA TYR A 294 1.05 1.27 10.89
C TYR A 294 1.48 0.66 9.55
N ILE A 295 2.59 1.14 9.02
CA ILE A 295 3.04 0.81 7.66
C ILE A 295 3.67 -0.59 7.54
N PHE A 296 4.19 -1.17 8.65
CA PHE A 296 5.01 -2.38 8.58
C PHE A 296 4.23 -3.61 8.11
N ARG A 297 2.90 -3.62 8.32
CA ARG A 297 1.99 -4.66 7.83
C ARG A 297 2.11 -4.89 6.31
N ASN A 298 2.44 -3.84 5.56
CA ASN A 298 2.49 -3.88 4.10
C ASN A 298 3.78 -4.51 3.55
N PHE A 299 4.74 -4.88 4.41
CA PHE A 299 6.02 -5.48 3.99
C PHE A 299 6.10 -7.01 4.23
N ALA A 300 5.07 -7.60 4.84
CA ALA A 300 5.05 -9.03 5.14
C ALA A 300 4.56 -9.84 3.94
N ASN A 301 5.31 -10.89 3.58
CA ASN A 301 4.91 -11.85 2.55
C ASN A 301 3.73 -12.68 3.03
N THR A 302 2.56 -12.35 2.53
CA THR A 302 1.29 -12.88 3.01
C THR A 302 0.83 -14.06 2.17
N ARG A 303 0.51 -15.17 2.85
CA ARG A 303 -0.16 -16.34 2.27
C ARG A 303 -1.46 -16.59 3.01
N ILE A 304 -2.55 -16.42 2.29
CA ILE A 304 -3.89 -16.68 2.81
C ILE A 304 -4.25 -18.13 2.50
N ASN A 305 -4.65 -18.90 3.51
CA ASN A 305 -5.21 -20.24 3.32
C ASN A 305 -6.34 -20.49 4.33
N PHE A 306 -7.57 -20.29 3.87
CA PHE A 306 -8.77 -20.45 4.69
C PHE A 306 -9.07 -21.88 5.12
N GLN A 307 -8.33 -22.89 4.67
CA GLN A 307 -8.47 -24.27 5.16
C GLN A 307 -7.65 -24.53 6.42
N ARG A 308 -6.69 -23.65 6.73
CA ARG A 308 -5.80 -23.80 7.88
C ARG A 308 -6.37 -23.04 9.08
N GLY A 309 -6.43 -23.72 10.23
CA GLY A 309 -6.93 -23.17 11.49
C GLY A 309 -5.85 -23.05 12.56
N PHE A 310 -6.29 -22.76 13.78
CA PHE A 310 -5.41 -22.67 14.95
C PHE A 310 -4.49 -23.89 15.11
N GLY A 311 -3.20 -23.66 15.37
CA GLY A 311 -2.19 -24.70 15.58
C GLY A 311 -1.68 -25.36 14.29
N GLU A 312 -2.32 -25.11 13.15
CA GLU A 312 -1.80 -25.55 11.86
C GLU A 312 -0.76 -24.58 11.31
N THR A 313 0.10 -25.07 10.42
CA THR A 313 1.16 -24.26 9.81
C THR A 313 0.82 -23.91 8.37
N ILE A 314 1.01 -22.65 7.99
CA ILE A 314 1.07 -22.22 6.59
C ILE A 314 2.53 -22.19 6.16
N LYS A 315 2.85 -22.93 5.09
CA LYS A 315 4.18 -22.93 4.48
C LYS A 315 4.30 -21.73 3.55
N ILE A 316 5.28 -20.88 3.82
CA ILE A 316 5.61 -19.71 3.02
C ILE A 316 6.87 -20.04 2.21
N PRO A 317 6.82 -19.95 0.88
CA PRO A 317 7.99 -20.26 0.06
C PRO A 317 9.10 -19.24 0.31
N ARG A 318 10.31 -19.74 0.46
CA ARG A 318 11.55 -18.96 0.60
C ARG A 318 12.53 -19.45 -0.46
N VAL A 319 12.69 -18.67 -1.51
CA VAL A 319 13.57 -19.04 -2.63
C VAL A 319 14.94 -18.42 -2.39
N ALA A 320 15.96 -19.26 -2.20
CA ALA A 320 17.35 -18.81 -2.22
C ALA A 320 17.82 -18.68 -3.67
N TYR A 321 18.64 -17.67 -3.96
CA TYR A 321 19.37 -17.63 -5.23
C TYR A 321 20.32 -18.83 -5.31
N GLN A 322 20.40 -19.47 -6.47
CA GLN A 322 21.40 -20.51 -6.70
C GLN A 322 22.80 -19.89 -6.61
N THR A 323 23.75 -20.65 -6.06
CA THR A 323 25.16 -20.26 -6.10
C THR A 323 25.58 -20.05 -7.56
N GLY A 324 26.07 -18.85 -7.85
CA GLY A 324 26.57 -18.49 -9.17
C GLY A 324 27.86 -19.24 -9.52
N PRO A 325 28.28 -19.21 -10.79
CA PRO A 325 29.60 -19.68 -11.19
C PRO A 325 30.69 -18.80 -10.56
N ASN A 326 31.84 -19.39 -10.21
CA ASN A 326 33.01 -18.64 -9.73
C ASN A 326 33.83 -18.10 -10.90
N VAL A 327 33.84 -18.81 -12.03
CA VAL A 327 34.46 -18.37 -13.29
C VAL A 327 33.51 -18.59 -14.46
N PRO A 328 33.60 -17.80 -15.55
CA PRO A 328 32.72 -17.96 -16.72
C PRO A 328 32.72 -19.40 -17.27
N ASP A 329 33.88 -20.06 -17.22
CA ASP A 329 34.06 -21.41 -17.74
C ASP A 329 33.37 -22.50 -16.90
N ASP A 330 32.90 -22.20 -15.67
CA ASP A 330 32.06 -23.12 -14.89
C ASP A 330 30.71 -23.42 -15.60
N ARG A 331 30.36 -22.60 -16.61
CA ARG A 331 29.17 -22.79 -17.46
C ARG A 331 29.52 -23.22 -18.88
N LEU A 332 30.79 -23.48 -19.18
CA LEU A 332 31.24 -23.89 -20.52
C LEU A 332 30.87 -25.36 -20.79
N LEU A 333 29.80 -25.54 -21.56
CA LEU A 333 29.34 -26.88 -21.97
C LEU A 333 30.11 -27.42 -23.18
N SER A 334 30.66 -26.54 -24.00
CA SER A 334 31.50 -26.89 -25.15
C SER A 334 32.39 -25.73 -25.57
N GLY A 335 33.70 -25.97 -25.69
CA GLY A 335 34.70 -25.00 -26.14
C GLY A 335 36.02 -25.72 -26.49
N SER A 336 36.83 -25.15 -27.38
CA SER A 336 38.15 -25.70 -27.75
C SER A 336 38.13 -27.13 -28.32
N GLY A 337 37.04 -27.54 -28.98
CA GLY A 337 36.93 -28.85 -29.63
C GLY A 337 36.63 -30.04 -28.70
N ALA A 338 36.44 -29.82 -27.39
CA ALA A 338 36.01 -30.84 -26.45
C ALA A 338 34.57 -30.56 -25.97
N TYR A 339 33.73 -31.59 -26.02
CA TYR A 339 32.37 -31.57 -25.45
C TYR A 339 32.47 -32.06 -24.01
N THR A 340 32.07 -31.24 -23.04
CA THR A 340 32.03 -31.68 -21.65
C THR A 340 30.73 -32.45 -21.43
N GLN A 341 30.82 -33.70 -21.00
CA GLN A 341 29.62 -34.47 -20.71
C GLN A 341 28.89 -33.82 -19.52
N ILE A 342 27.61 -33.50 -19.70
CA ILE A 342 26.76 -32.94 -18.64
C ILE A 342 26.76 -33.95 -17.48
N ASP A 343 27.12 -33.48 -16.29
CA ASP A 343 27.05 -34.30 -15.08
C ASP A 343 25.61 -34.78 -14.86
N SER A 344 25.47 -36.06 -14.51
CA SER A 344 24.21 -36.68 -14.13
C SER A 344 23.66 -36.19 -12.78
N THR A 345 24.46 -35.47 -11.99
CA THR A 345 24.00 -34.88 -10.74
C THR A 345 23.21 -33.60 -10.99
N ASN A 346 21.93 -33.60 -10.60
CA ASN A 346 21.10 -32.41 -10.68
C ASN A 346 21.51 -31.41 -9.59
N GLN A 347 21.80 -30.17 -9.99
CA GLN A 347 21.89 -29.07 -9.03
C GLN A 347 20.52 -28.91 -8.37
N ARG A 348 20.45 -29.14 -7.06
CA ARG A 348 19.19 -29.01 -6.31
C ARG A 348 18.79 -27.53 -6.33
N MET A 349 17.61 -27.21 -6.86
CA MET A 349 16.97 -25.93 -6.54
C MET A 349 16.64 -25.96 -5.04
N GLN A 350 17.39 -25.21 -4.24
CA GLN A 350 17.13 -25.04 -2.82
C GLN A 350 15.97 -24.05 -2.65
N SER A 351 14.74 -24.54 -2.83
CA SER A 351 13.55 -23.84 -2.35
C SER A 351 13.31 -24.26 -0.90
N GLY A 352 13.47 -23.31 0.02
CA GLY A 352 13.08 -23.48 1.41
C GLY A 352 11.58 -23.19 1.60
N THR A 353 11.02 -23.70 2.68
CA THR A 353 9.73 -23.22 3.18
C THR A 353 9.89 -22.83 4.63
N VAL A 354 9.47 -21.63 4.97
CA VAL A 354 9.34 -21.20 6.36
C VAL A 354 7.91 -21.46 6.79
N SER A 355 7.72 -22.11 7.94
CA SER A 355 6.40 -22.45 8.44
C SER A 355 5.95 -21.41 9.46
N ALA A 356 4.86 -20.71 9.16
CA ALA A 356 4.18 -19.84 10.11
C ALA A 356 3.08 -20.64 10.81
N THR A 357 3.20 -20.83 12.13
CA THR A 357 2.16 -21.46 12.94
C THR A 357 1.03 -20.47 13.17
N ILE A 358 -0.21 -20.87 12.85
CA ILE A 358 -1.39 -20.04 13.05
C ILE A 358 -1.76 -20.03 14.52
N GLU A 359 -1.85 -18.82 15.08
CA GLU A 359 -2.36 -18.58 16.41
C GLU A 359 -3.66 -17.77 16.34
N GLU A 360 -4.49 -17.86 17.38
CA GLU A 360 -5.70 -17.09 17.49
C GLU A 360 -5.39 -15.79 18.24
N TRP A 361 -5.72 -14.67 17.60
CA TRP A 361 -5.53 -13.33 18.14
C TRP A 361 -6.88 -12.64 18.28
N GLY A 362 -6.98 -11.76 19.26
CA GLY A 362 -8.18 -10.98 19.46
C GLY A 362 -8.10 -10.11 20.70
N LEU A 363 -9.05 -9.19 20.77
CA LEU A 363 -9.26 -8.33 21.92
C LEU A 363 -9.99 -9.07 23.04
N GLY A 364 -9.74 -8.70 24.30
CA GLY A 364 -10.47 -9.26 25.46
C GLY A 364 -9.71 -10.32 26.25
N LYS A 365 -8.41 -10.53 25.99
CA LYS A 365 -7.60 -11.55 26.68
C LYS A 365 -7.47 -11.31 28.19
N ASN A 366 -7.41 -10.06 28.63
CA ASN A 366 -7.19 -9.71 30.04
C ASN A 366 -7.91 -8.41 30.42
N SER A 367 -7.93 -8.08 31.72
CA SER A 367 -8.60 -6.88 32.23
C SER A 367 -7.97 -5.57 31.77
N GLN A 368 -6.73 -5.59 31.26
CA GLN A 368 -6.04 -4.42 30.72
C GLN A 368 -6.50 -4.11 29.29
N PHE A 369 -6.93 -5.11 28.54
CA PHE A 369 -7.45 -4.99 27.17
C PHE A 369 -8.82 -5.70 27.06
N PRO A 370 -9.86 -5.17 27.73
CA PRO A 370 -11.19 -5.78 27.74
C PRO A 370 -11.85 -5.71 26.35
N PRO A 371 -12.87 -6.53 26.08
CA PRO A 371 -13.73 -6.36 24.90
C PRO A 371 -14.28 -4.94 24.81
N ILE A 372 -14.37 -4.40 23.60
CA ILE A 372 -14.97 -3.08 23.40
C ILE A 372 -16.49 -3.23 23.41
N ALA A 373 -17.13 -2.60 24.39
CA ALA A 373 -18.57 -2.35 24.31
C ALA A 373 -18.80 -1.28 23.24
N ILE A 374 -19.65 -1.58 22.26
CA ILE A 374 -20.04 -0.62 21.24
C ILE A 374 -21.51 -0.28 21.48
N PRO A 375 -21.83 0.68 22.39
CA PRO A 375 -23.18 1.22 22.47
C PRO A 375 -23.61 1.88 21.14
N THR A 376 -22.63 2.27 20.31
CA THR A 376 -22.78 3.13 19.13
C THR A 376 -23.34 2.48 17.87
N PHE A 377 -23.57 1.16 17.78
CA PHE A 377 -24.36 0.62 16.67
C PHE A 377 -25.75 1.26 16.68
N VAL A 378 -26.43 1.24 17.83
CA VAL A 378 -27.78 1.79 17.99
C VAL A 378 -27.80 3.33 18.07
N ASP A 379 -26.67 3.97 18.43
CA ASP A 379 -26.61 5.43 18.60
C ASP A 379 -26.12 6.23 17.39
N SER A 380 -25.45 5.58 16.43
CA SER A 380 -24.92 6.27 15.25
C SER A 380 -26.04 6.60 14.25
N TYR A 381 -26.02 7.83 13.74
CA TYR A 381 -27.01 8.34 12.76
C TYR A 381 -26.61 8.04 11.32
N SER A 382 -25.34 7.72 11.07
CA SER A 382 -24.78 7.48 9.74
C SER A 382 -23.78 6.33 9.76
N MET A 383 -23.61 5.68 8.60
CA MET A 383 -22.59 4.64 8.43
C MET A 383 -21.17 5.21 8.57
N ILE A 384 -20.98 6.49 8.23
CA ILE A 384 -19.68 7.18 8.34
C ILE A 384 -19.28 7.32 9.81
N ASP A 385 -20.20 7.70 10.70
CA ASP A 385 -19.92 7.85 12.13
C ASP A 385 -19.63 6.50 12.79
N LEU A 386 -20.39 5.46 12.39
CA LEU A 386 -20.15 4.09 12.83
C LEU A 386 -18.76 3.61 12.40
N MET A 387 -18.41 3.78 11.11
CA MET A 387 -17.09 3.41 10.60
C MET A 387 -15.98 4.16 11.31
N ARG A 388 -16.13 5.46 11.56
CA ARG A 388 -15.15 6.24 12.33
C ARG A 388 -14.96 5.66 13.74
N ALA A 389 -16.04 5.30 14.43
CA ALA A 389 -15.96 4.71 15.76
C ALA A 389 -15.33 3.31 15.75
N LEU A 390 -15.70 2.46 14.79
CA LEU A 390 -15.13 1.13 14.61
C LEU A 390 -13.65 1.21 14.28
N ASP A 391 -13.28 2.09 13.36
CA ASP A 391 -11.91 2.34 13.00
C ASP A 391 -11.11 2.79 14.22
N THR A 392 -11.49 3.87 14.91
CA THR A 392 -10.75 4.42 16.06
C THR A 392 -10.57 3.42 17.19
N ASN A 393 -11.54 2.55 17.46
CA ASN A 393 -11.46 1.66 18.61
C ASN A 393 -10.96 0.25 18.24
N LEU A 394 -11.66 -0.46 17.35
CA LEU A 394 -11.30 -1.83 16.98
C LEU A 394 -10.19 -1.87 15.94
N GLY A 395 -10.25 -1.00 14.94
CA GLY A 395 -9.30 -1.00 13.83
C GLY A 395 -7.91 -0.55 14.27
N GLU A 396 -7.85 0.47 15.11
CA GLU A 396 -6.61 0.97 15.70
C GLU A 396 -5.85 -0.12 16.45
N ASP A 397 -6.54 -0.82 17.36
CA ASP A 397 -5.93 -1.86 18.18
C ASP A 397 -5.41 -3.02 17.33
N TYR A 398 -6.22 -3.51 16.39
CA TYR A 398 -5.82 -4.56 15.45
C TYR A 398 -4.59 -4.16 14.64
N TYR A 399 -4.59 -2.98 14.02
CA TYR A 399 -3.47 -2.55 13.18
C TYR A 399 -2.21 -2.24 13.97
N ARG A 400 -2.35 -1.71 15.19
CA ARG A 400 -1.23 -1.52 16.11
C ARG A 400 -0.61 -2.86 16.50
N TRP A 401 -1.44 -3.87 16.80
CA TRP A 401 -0.98 -5.21 17.13
C TRP A 401 -0.24 -5.86 15.95
N GLU A 402 -0.82 -5.80 14.75
CA GLU A 402 -0.24 -6.37 13.52
C GLU A 402 1.13 -5.72 13.21
N ASP A 403 1.20 -4.40 13.25
CA ASP A 403 2.43 -3.63 13.05
C ASP A 403 3.50 -3.98 14.10
N MET A 404 3.11 -4.02 15.37
CA MET A 404 4.01 -4.43 16.46
C MET A 404 4.52 -5.86 16.28
N LYS A 405 3.68 -6.78 15.78
CA LYS A 405 4.11 -8.15 15.48
C LYS A 405 5.17 -8.20 14.38
N VAL A 406 4.98 -7.48 13.28
CA VAL A 406 5.98 -7.42 12.21
C VAL A 406 7.27 -6.76 12.71
N ARG A 407 7.18 -5.62 13.41
CA ARG A 407 8.35 -4.93 13.97
C ARG A 407 9.11 -5.76 14.98
N SER A 408 8.42 -6.53 15.82
CA SER A 408 9.07 -7.46 16.77
C SER A 408 9.92 -8.52 16.09
N LEU A 409 9.64 -8.83 14.82
CA LEU A 409 10.45 -9.75 14.03
C LEU A 409 11.63 -9.07 13.32
N TRP A 410 11.61 -7.75 13.14
CA TRP A 410 12.76 -7.00 12.63
C TRP A 410 13.76 -6.63 13.73
N ALA A 411 13.25 -6.34 14.93
CA ALA A 411 14.04 -5.91 16.09
C ALA A 411 15.27 -6.78 16.43
N PRO A 412 15.29 -8.12 16.19
CA PRO A 412 16.47 -8.93 16.44
C PRO A 412 17.65 -8.70 15.48
N THR A 413 17.54 -7.84 14.46
CA THR A 413 18.68 -7.59 13.56
C THR A 413 19.90 -7.08 14.34
N SER A 414 21.05 -7.73 14.13
CA SER A 414 22.32 -7.36 14.76
C SER A 414 23.04 -6.24 14.02
N ARG A 415 22.59 -5.89 12.81
CA ARG A 415 23.29 -4.96 11.93
C ARG A 415 22.80 -3.54 12.12
N VAL A 416 23.54 -2.80 12.95
CA VAL A 416 23.28 -1.39 13.25
C VAL A 416 24.20 -0.50 12.42
N VAL A 417 23.64 0.52 11.79
CA VAL A 417 24.36 1.51 10.97
C VAL A 417 24.02 2.94 11.38
N TYR A 418 24.97 3.84 11.18
CA TYR A 418 24.94 5.25 11.52
C TYR A 418 25.38 6.07 10.31
N ASN A 419 24.94 7.33 10.24
CA ASN A 419 25.54 8.32 9.35
C ASN A 419 26.81 8.91 10.01
N ASP A 420 27.92 8.94 9.27
CA ASP A 420 29.24 9.47 9.65
C ASP A 420 29.77 10.33 8.49
N GLY A 421 29.36 11.59 8.42
CA GLY A 421 29.73 12.50 7.33
C GLY A 421 29.27 12.01 5.97
N ASP A 422 28.01 11.58 5.88
CA ASP A 422 27.38 10.88 4.75
C ASP A 422 27.89 9.46 4.49
N GLN A 423 28.89 8.96 5.21
CA GLN A 423 29.36 7.58 5.10
C GLN A 423 28.57 6.65 6.01
N VAL A 424 28.52 5.37 5.64
CA VAL A 424 27.89 4.33 6.47
C VAL A 424 28.91 3.82 7.49
N SER A 425 28.68 4.12 8.76
CA SER A 425 29.44 3.57 9.88
C SER A 425 28.63 2.51 10.62
N THR A 426 29.30 1.52 11.22
CA THR A 426 28.69 0.56 12.15
C THR A 426 29.02 0.87 13.61
N THR A 427 29.71 2.00 13.86
CA THR A 427 30.17 2.42 15.18
C THR A 427 29.48 3.72 15.59
N ALA A 428 28.82 3.70 16.76
CA ALA A 428 28.07 4.84 17.27
C ALA A 428 28.93 6.09 17.49
N SER A 429 30.20 5.94 17.87
CA SER A 429 31.11 7.06 18.20
C SER A 429 31.34 8.03 17.05
N ASN A 430 31.09 7.62 15.82
CA ASN A 430 31.28 8.48 14.65
C ASN A 430 29.97 9.08 14.14
N ALA A 431 28.85 8.79 14.81
CA ALA A 431 27.54 9.19 14.30
C ALA A 431 27.35 10.72 14.32
N ASP A 432 26.92 11.29 13.19
CA ASP A 432 26.55 12.71 13.04
C ASP A 432 25.03 12.93 12.99
N GLY A 433 24.26 11.88 12.67
CA GLY A 433 22.92 11.63 13.22
C GLY A 433 21.71 11.88 12.35
N SER A 434 21.84 12.52 11.19
CA SER A 434 20.70 12.76 10.29
C SER A 434 20.72 11.83 9.08
N VAL A 435 19.55 11.49 8.54
CA VAL A 435 19.45 10.86 7.23
C VAL A 435 19.53 11.96 6.19
N THR A 436 20.53 11.87 5.30
CA THR A 436 20.73 12.80 4.17
C THR A 436 20.59 12.05 2.84
N LEU A 437 20.43 12.78 1.74
CA LEU A 437 20.36 12.14 0.41
C LEU A 437 21.68 11.43 0.05
N GLN A 438 22.80 12.05 0.41
CA GLN A 438 24.13 11.49 0.18
C GLN A 438 24.35 10.23 1.02
N TYR A 439 23.92 10.23 2.29
CA TYR A 439 23.93 9.05 3.15
C TYR A 439 23.08 7.92 2.55
N LEU A 440 21.88 8.20 2.03
CA LEU A 440 21.05 7.18 1.38
C LEU A 440 21.75 6.56 0.16
N ASN A 441 22.46 7.34 -0.65
CA ASN A 441 23.24 6.79 -1.77
C ASN A 441 24.35 5.83 -1.29
N ASN A 442 25.05 6.19 -0.21
CA ASN A 442 26.09 5.36 0.37
C ASN A 442 25.51 4.13 1.08
N LEU A 443 24.33 4.26 1.72
CA LEU A 443 23.59 3.15 2.31
C LEU A 443 23.11 2.16 1.24
N TYR A 444 22.65 2.65 0.08
CA TYR A 444 22.32 1.80 -1.05
C TYR A 444 23.53 0.99 -1.50
N ALA A 445 24.68 1.64 -1.70
CA ALA A 445 25.93 0.96 -2.08
C ALA A 445 26.36 -0.06 -1.01
N TYR A 446 26.25 0.29 0.26
CA TYR A 446 26.54 -0.60 1.39
C TYR A 446 25.63 -1.85 1.39
N MET A 447 24.32 -1.68 1.25
CA MET A 447 23.36 -2.80 1.18
C MET A 447 23.59 -3.69 -0.05
N ARG A 448 23.98 -3.10 -1.19
CA ARG A 448 24.35 -3.86 -2.40
C ARG A 448 25.64 -4.67 -2.18
N ASN A 449 26.63 -4.11 -1.51
CA ASN A 449 27.88 -4.80 -1.14
C ASN A 449 27.62 -5.94 -0.16
N LEU A 450 26.61 -5.82 0.70
CA LEU A 450 26.11 -6.92 1.55
C LEU A 450 25.25 -7.95 0.79
N GLN A 451 25.07 -7.77 -0.53
CA GLN A 451 24.27 -8.64 -1.39
C GLN A 451 22.80 -8.76 -0.95
N ILE A 452 22.27 -7.71 -0.30
CA ILE A 452 20.85 -7.68 0.10
C ILE A 452 19.98 -7.55 -1.15
N PRO A 453 18.98 -8.42 -1.39
CA PRO A 453 18.11 -8.31 -2.55
C PRO A 453 17.21 -7.07 -2.49
N THR A 454 17.16 -6.32 -3.59
CA THR A 454 16.25 -5.18 -3.78
C THR A 454 14.83 -5.66 -4.10
N TYR A 455 13.87 -4.74 -4.08
CA TYR A 455 12.59 -4.92 -4.78
C TYR A 455 12.79 -5.03 -6.30
N GLN A 456 11.73 -5.42 -7.03
CA GLN A 456 11.80 -5.67 -8.47
C GLN A 456 12.22 -4.43 -9.30
N ASN A 457 11.99 -3.23 -8.77
CA ASN A 457 12.37 -1.97 -9.40
C ASN A 457 13.78 -1.49 -9.01
N GLY A 458 14.59 -2.36 -8.41
CA GLY A 458 15.96 -2.07 -8.00
C GLY A 458 16.09 -1.20 -6.74
N CYS A 459 14.99 -0.88 -6.07
CA CYS A 459 15.01 -0.04 -4.87
C CYS A 459 15.01 -0.87 -3.57
N TYR A 460 15.51 -0.30 -2.49
CA TYR A 460 15.29 -0.79 -1.12
C TYR A 460 14.14 -0.05 -0.46
N GLY A 461 13.68 -0.58 0.67
CA GLY A 461 12.74 0.12 1.54
C GLY A 461 13.45 0.77 2.72
N ILE A 462 12.95 1.93 3.18
CA ILE A 462 13.34 2.50 4.46
C ILE A 462 12.13 3.11 5.17
N VAL A 463 11.93 2.72 6.44
CA VAL A 463 10.92 3.34 7.31
C VAL A 463 11.63 4.26 8.30
N LEU A 464 11.31 5.55 8.21
CA LEU A 464 11.83 6.61 9.06
C LEU A 464 10.81 7.00 10.12
N VAL A 465 11.29 7.22 11.34
CA VAL A 465 10.49 7.87 12.39
C VAL A 465 10.27 9.35 12.04
N SER A 466 9.17 9.94 12.48
CA SER A 466 8.81 11.32 12.10
C SER A 466 9.92 12.36 12.29
N SER A 467 10.74 12.26 13.35
CA SER A 467 11.86 13.19 13.56
C SER A 467 12.95 13.06 12.49
N ALA A 468 13.34 11.84 12.14
CA ALA A 468 14.33 11.58 11.09
C ALA A 468 13.78 11.98 9.70
N CYS A 469 12.51 11.66 9.44
CA CYS A 469 11.84 12.04 8.21
C CYS A 469 11.73 13.57 8.05
N ALA A 470 11.42 14.30 9.13
CA ALA A 470 11.35 15.75 9.10
C ALA A 470 12.71 16.39 8.75
N THR A 471 13.81 15.92 9.35
CA THR A 471 15.15 16.41 9.03
C THR A 471 15.50 16.17 7.56
N PHE A 472 15.27 14.95 7.07
CA PHE A 472 15.52 14.59 5.68
C PHE A 472 14.65 15.42 4.70
N ARG A 473 13.35 15.60 5.02
CA ARG A 473 12.45 16.41 4.18
C ARG A 473 12.91 17.87 4.11
N ASN A 474 13.36 18.44 5.23
CA ASN A 474 13.85 19.82 5.27
C ASN A 474 15.09 20.02 4.39
N GLU A 475 16.00 19.04 4.34
CA GLU A 475 17.13 19.03 3.41
C GLU A 475 16.66 19.02 1.96
N LEU A 476 15.77 18.10 1.58
CA LEU A 476 15.24 18.03 0.22
C LEU A 476 14.51 19.31 -0.22
N VAL A 477 13.83 19.98 0.71
CA VAL A 477 13.17 21.27 0.46
C VAL A 477 14.19 22.38 0.28
N ALA A 478 15.25 22.42 1.10
CA ALA A 478 16.33 23.39 0.98
C ALA A 478 17.05 23.28 -0.37
N ASP A 479 17.22 22.05 -0.87
CA ASP A 479 17.84 21.78 -2.17
C ASP A 479 16.88 21.92 -3.36
N GLY A 480 15.58 22.12 -3.11
CA GLY A 480 14.55 22.25 -4.15
C GLY A 480 14.23 20.95 -4.89
N ILE A 481 14.55 19.79 -4.30
CA ILE A 481 14.39 18.45 -4.90
C ILE A 481 13.12 17.76 -4.39
N TRP A 482 12.55 18.23 -3.27
CA TRP A 482 11.35 17.61 -2.70
C TRP A 482 10.15 17.65 -3.65
N GLN A 483 9.49 16.51 -3.79
CA GLN A 483 8.29 16.33 -4.62
C GLN A 483 7.29 15.49 -3.85
N ALA A 484 6.04 15.96 -3.80
CA ALA A 484 4.95 15.17 -3.25
C ALA A 484 4.71 13.92 -4.12
N PRO A 485 4.48 12.74 -3.53
CA PRO A 485 4.16 11.53 -4.29
C PRO A 485 2.90 11.73 -5.16
N SER A 486 3.00 11.38 -6.44
CA SER A 486 1.85 11.35 -7.34
C SER A 486 1.04 10.06 -7.16
N MET A 487 -0.24 10.09 -7.53
CA MET A 487 -1.08 8.88 -7.52
C MET A 487 -0.51 7.78 -8.43
N ALA A 488 0.02 8.14 -9.59
CA ALA A 488 0.67 7.19 -10.50
C ALA A 488 1.89 6.50 -9.85
N ALA A 489 2.71 7.26 -9.10
CA ALA A 489 3.85 6.68 -8.37
C ALA A 489 3.40 5.75 -7.24
N LEU A 490 2.27 6.05 -6.59
CA LEU A 490 1.67 5.20 -5.58
C LEU A 490 1.08 3.92 -6.18
N GLU A 491 0.48 3.98 -7.36
CA GLU A 491 -0.03 2.81 -8.09
C GLU A 491 1.11 1.89 -8.53
N GLU A 492 2.20 2.45 -9.06
CA GLU A 492 3.39 1.67 -9.41
C GLU A 492 3.99 0.97 -8.17
N LEU A 493 4.09 1.70 -7.05
CA LEU A 493 4.56 1.14 -5.79
C LEU A 493 3.62 0.05 -5.24
N ALA A 494 2.32 0.29 -5.28
CA ALA A 494 1.28 -0.65 -4.88
C ALA A 494 1.38 -1.96 -5.68
N ASN A 495 1.55 -1.87 -6.99
CA ASN A 495 1.74 -3.02 -7.86
C ASN A 495 3.04 -3.77 -7.51
N ASN A 496 4.14 -3.06 -7.27
CA ASN A 496 5.42 -3.66 -6.87
C ASN A 496 5.34 -4.39 -5.52
N LEU A 497 4.72 -3.76 -4.52
CA LEU A 497 4.50 -4.35 -3.21
C LEU A 497 3.55 -5.54 -3.28
N SER A 498 2.52 -5.47 -4.13
CA SER A 498 1.57 -6.58 -4.28
C SER A 498 2.22 -7.82 -4.88
N LEU A 499 3.09 -7.64 -5.87
CA LEU A 499 3.86 -8.73 -6.48
C LEU A 499 4.90 -9.32 -5.54
N SER A 500 5.53 -8.50 -4.70
CA SER A 500 6.56 -8.96 -3.76
C SER A 500 5.98 -9.62 -2.52
N THR A 501 4.90 -9.07 -1.96
CA THR A 501 4.31 -9.54 -0.70
C THR A 501 3.20 -10.56 -0.90
N GLY A 502 2.60 -10.66 -2.09
CA GLY A 502 1.44 -11.52 -2.32
C GLY A 502 0.15 -11.05 -1.61
N LEU A 503 0.19 -9.88 -0.98
CA LEU A 503 -0.97 -9.16 -0.50
C LEU A 503 -1.34 -8.12 -1.55
N ASP A 504 -2.60 -8.06 -1.98
CA ASP A 504 -3.04 -6.92 -2.79
C ASP A 504 -2.99 -5.65 -1.92
N VAL A 505 -2.10 -4.72 -2.27
CA VAL A 505 -1.86 -3.44 -1.57
C VAL A 505 -2.35 -2.34 -2.50
N GLY A 506 -3.32 -1.52 -2.06
CA GLY A 506 -3.83 -0.43 -2.87
C GLY A 506 -2.98 0.85 -2.76
N PRO A 507 -3.05 1.77 -3.74
CA PRO A 507 -2.38 3.07 -3.64
C PRO A 507 -2.88 3.88 -2.43
N THR A 508 -4.16 3.71 -2.09
CA THR A 508 -4.80 4.30 -0.92
C THR A 508 -4.23 3.78 0.39
N ASP A 509 -3.68 2.56 0.45
CA ASP A 509 -3.04 1.97 1.65
C ASP A 509 -1.66 2.57 1.94
N LEU A 510 -1.03 3.19 0.94
CA LEU A 510 0.35 3.70 1.03
C LEU A 510 0.41 5.23 1.07
N ALA A 511 -0.58 5.90 0.47
CA ALA A 511 -0.58 7.34 0.19
C ALA A 511 -0.20 8.24 1.38
N ALA A 512 -0.65 7.90 2.58
CA ALA A 512 -0.52 8.78 3.74
C ALA A 512 0.83 8.66 4.48
N ALA A 513 1.59 7.57 4.27
CA ALA A 513 2.88 7.36 4.92
C ALA A 513 4.07 7.49 3.95
N TYR A 514 3.83 7.23 2.67
CA TYR A 514 4.88 7.26 1.65
C TYR A 514 5.35 8.70 1.39
N GLN A 515 6.67 8.88 1.38
CA GLN A 515 7.33 10.19 1.25
C GLN A 515 7.98 10.39 -0.12
N GLY A 516 8.06 9.33 -0.92
CA GLY A 516 8.67 9.36 -2.24
C GLY A 516 9.86 8.42 -2.35
N LYS A 517 10.47 8.45 -3.55
CA LYS A 517 11.64 7.64 -3.90
C LYS A 517 12.87 8.54 -3.99
N TYR A 518 13.85 8.30 -3.13
CA TYR A 518 15.10 9.08 -3.08
C TYR A 518 16.29 8.17 -2.80
N GLY A 519 17.42 8.40 -3.48
CA GLY A 519 18.65 7.59 -3.29
C GLY A 519 18.46 6.08 -3.53
N ASN A 520 17.55 5.70 -4.44
CA ASN A 520 17.10 4.30 -4.66
C ASN A 520 16.44 3.63 -3.44
N PHE A 521 15.86 4.43 -2.53
CA PHE A 521 14.99 3.98 -1.46
C PHE A 521 13.56 4.46 -1.68
N HIS A 522 12.59 3.57 -1.41
CA HIS A 522 11.24 3.97 -1.07
C HIS A 522 11.19 4.37 0.40
N ILE A 523 10.77 5.60 0.67
CA ILE A 523 10.79 6.17 2.01
C ILE A 523 9.38 6.22 2.57
N TRP A 524 9.18 5.63 3.75
CA TRP A 524 7.93 5.74 4.51
C TRP A 524 8.19 6.44 5.84
N GLU A 525 7.22 7.26 6.25
CA GLU A 525 7.19 7.86 7.58
C GLU A 525 6.29 7.03 8.50
N THR A 526 6.70 6.86 9.77
CA THR A 526 5.87 6.28 10.82
C THR A 526 6.03 7.04 12.13
N ASN A 527 4.95 7.06 12.91
CA ASN A 527 4.94 7.51 14.30
C ASN A 527 4.48 6.41 15.26
N ALA A 528 4.42 5.15 14.81
CA ALA A 528 3.95 4.02 15.62
C ALA A 528 4.91 3.66 16.76
N TYR A 529 6.19 4.02 16.65
CA TYR A 529 7.23 3.76 17.66
C TYR A 529 8.25 4.90 17.73
N ALA A 530 9.17 4.82 18.69
CA ALA A 530 10.28 5.76 18.88
C ALA A 530 9.88 7.25 18.97
N SER A 531 8.67 7.51 19.46
CA SER A 531 8.09 8.86 19.59
C SER A 531 8.32 9.51 20.96
N GLY A 532 8.76 8.74 21.95
CA GLY A 532 8.96 9.17 23.33
C GLY A 532 10.44 9.39 23.68
N ALA A 533 10.68 9.53 24.99
CA ALA A 533 12.04 9.63 25.55
C ALA A 533 12.59 8.23 25.91
N VAL A 534 13.91 8.15 26.13
CA VAL A 534 14.57 6.94 26.62
C VAL A 534 13.91 6.46 27.92
N GLY A 535 13.59 5.17 28.00
CA GLY A 535 12.94 4.56 29.16
C GLY A 535 11.41 4.72 29.22
N THR A 536 10.78 5.36 28.22
CA THR A 536 9.30 5.39 28.13
C THR A 536 8.76 3.97 27.92
N ALA A 537 7.72 3.58 28.65
CA ALA A 537 7.10 2.27 28.46
C ALA A 537 6.28 2.18 27.16
N GLY A 538 6.20 0.97 26.61
CA GLY A 538 5.40 0.68 25.41
C GLY A 538 6.00 1.22 24.11
N ALA A 539 5.17 1.32 23.08
CA ALA A 539 5.60 1.66 21.71
C ALA A 539 6.37 3.00 21.63
N SER A 540 6.04 3.97 22.48
CA SER A 540 6.71 5.28 22.48
C SER A 540 8.19 5.23 22.87
N GLY A 541 8.62 4.33 23.76
CA GLY A 541 10.05 4.16 24.09
C GLY A 541 10.76 3.06 23.31
N GLU A 542 10.02 2.28 22.52
CA GLU A 542 10.60 1.26 21.65
C GLU A 542 11.53 1.91 20.62
N GLY A 543 12.75 1.40 20.49
CA GLY A 543 13.75 1.93 19.55
C GLY A 543 14.37 3.27 19.95
N VAL A 544 14.17 3.73 21.20
CA VAL A 544 14.81 4.94 21.75
C VAL A 544 15.86 4.55 22.78
N GLN A 545 17.10 4.99 22.58
CA GLN A 545 18.23 4.66 23.45
C GLN A 545 19.20 5.83 23.58
N THR A 546 20.06 5.78 24.59
CA THR A 546 21.18 6.70 24.76
C THR A 546 22.45 6.02 24.30
N GLU A 547 23.15 6.64 23.35
CA GLU A 547 24.43 6.15 22.82
C GLU A 547 25.48 7.27 22.90
N THR A 548 26.76 6.88 22.99
CA THR A 548 27.87 7.84 22.92
C THR A 548 28.26 8.02 21.46
N VAL A 549 27.95 9.19 20.93
CA VAL A 549 28.25 9.62 19.55
C VAL A 549 29.38 10.65 19.54
N ALA A 550 29.79 11.13 18.36
CA ALA A 550 30.92 12.05 18.20
C ALA A 550 30.78 13.32 19.07
N ALA A 551 29.55 13.81 19.22
CA ALA A 551 29.20 14.99 20.02
C ALA A 551 28.97 14.69 21.53
N GLY A 552 29.17 13.45 21.99
CA GLY A 552 28.92 13.02 23.38
C GLY A 552 27.73 12.08 23.51
N ALA A 553 27.14 11.99 24.71
CA ALA A 553 25.94 11.16 24.91
C ALA A 553 24.72 11.81 24.22
N ALA A 554 24.07 11.08 23.32
CA ALA A 554 22.90 11.55 22.59
C ALA A 554 21.78 10.50 22.58
N THR A 555 20.55 10.98 22.42
CA THR A 555 19.40 10.11 22.17
C THR A 555 19.40 9.70 20.71
N THR A 556 19.49 8.40 20.46
CA THR A 556 19.34 7.84 19.11
C THR A 556 17.99 7.13 19.00
N ARG A 557 17.49 7.07 17.77
CA ARG A 557 16.23 6.41 17.39
C ARG A 557 16.49 5.39 16.30
N THR A 558 15.82 4.24 16.41
CA THR A 558 15.87 3.19 15.39
C THR A 558 14.98 3.56 14.21
N ASN A 559 15.51 3.36 13.02
CA ASN A 559 14.80 3.32 11.75
C ASN A 559 15.17 2.00 11.07
N TYR A 560 14.39 1.54 10.10
CA TYR A 560 14.65 0.27 9.45
C TYR A 560 14.88 0.45 7.96
N ALA A 561 16.05 0.04 7.46
CA ALA A 561 16.33 -0.10 6.03
C ALA A 561 16.30 -1.59 5.66
N PHE A 562 15.62 -1.94 4.57
CA PHE A 562 15.33 -3.34 4.28
C PHE A 562 15.22 -3.68 2.79
N GLY A 563 15.54 -4.94 2.49
CA GLY A 563 15.29 -5.59 1.20
C GLY A 563 13.94 -6.29 1.12
N ALA A 564 13.70 -7.02 0.04
CA ALA A 564 12.45 -7.75 -0.15
C ALA A 564 12.39 -9.06 0.68
N ASN A 565 11.18 -9.54 0.95
CA ASN A 565 10.87 -10.84 1.58
C ASN A 565 11.47 -11.06 2.98
N THR A 566 11.39 -10.07 3.87
CA THR A 566 12.00 -10.17 5.21
C THR A 566 11.15 -10.99 6.19
N ILE A 567 9.82 -10.87 6.10
CA ILE A 567 8.85 -11.50 7.01
C ILE A 567 7.83 -12.32 6.22
N GLY A 568 7.44 -13.46 6.79
CA GLY A 568 6.33 -14.26 6.32
C GLY A 568 5.11 -14.10 7.23
N ARG A 569 3.92 -13.99 6.62
CA ARG A 569 2.63 -13.98 7.28
C ARG A 569 1.72 -15.04 6.69
N GLY A 570 1.15 -15.89 7.53
CA GLY A 570 0.12 -16.85 7.17
C GLY A 570 -1.23 -16.43 7.74
N ILE A 571 -2.26 -16.32 6.92
CA ILE A 571 -3.62 -15.99 7.37
C ILE A 571 -4.50 -17.22 7.18
N GLY A 572 -4.97 -17.78 8.29
CA GLY A 572 -6.00 -18.81 8.31
C GLY A 572 -7.39 -18.17 8.24
N THR A 573 -7.67 -17.24 9.15
CA THR A 573 -8.92 -16.48 9.19
C THR A 573 -8.56 -15.01 9.30
N GLU A 574 -9.01 -14.21 8.35
CA GLU A 574 -8.80 -12.75 8.40
C GLU A 574 -9.50 -12.13 9.62
N MET A 575 -9.14 -10.89 9.95
CA MET A 575 -9.79 -10.13 11.03
C MET A 575 -11.31 -10.08 10.86
N GLU A 576 -12.06 -10.62 11.81
CA GLU A 576 -13.51 -10.60 11.87
C GLU A 576 -13.98 -9.81 13.09
N ILE A 577 -15.10 -9.10 12.95
CA ILE A 577 -15.82 -8.53 14.08
C ILE A 577 -16.77 -9.60 14.61
N ARG A 578 -16.63 -9.96 15.89
CA ARG A 578 -17.51 -10.92 16.56
C ARG A 578 -18.20 -10.30 17.77
N ARG A 579 -19.45 -10.68 17.98
CA ARG A 579 -20.19 -10.37 19.21
C ARG A 579 -19.73 -11.30 20.32
N ASP A 580 -19.42 -10.75 21.49
CA ASP A 580 -19.18 -11.53 22.70
C ASP A 580 -20.50 -12.12 23.19
N THR A 581 -20.48 -13.43 23.45
CA THR A 581 -21.63 -14.21 23.93
C THR A 581 -21.99 -13.93 25.39
N ASN A 582 -21.13 -13.23 26.13
CA ASN A 582 -21.37 -12.85 27.51
C ASN A 582 -21.99 -11.43 27.57
N ASP A 583 -23.19 -11.30 26.99
CA ASP A 583 -23.90 -10.04 26.83
C ASP A 583 -24.91 -9.85 27.95
N ASP A 584 -24.49 -9.22 29.05
CA ASP A 584 -25.27 -8.79 30.23
C ASP A 584 -26.78 -8.55 29.98
N PHE A 585 -27.56 -9.63 29.90
CA PHE A 585 -28.96 -9.68 29.48
C PHE A 585 -29.30 -8.89 28.18
N GLN A 586 -28.43 -8.93 27.16
CA GLN A 586 -28.57 -8.21 25.88
C GLN A 586 -28.68 -6.68 26.00
N ARG A 587 -28.33 -6.09 27.15
CA ARG A 587 -28.45 -4.64 27.38
C ARG A 587 -27.40 -3.81 26.65
N VAL A 588 -26.21 -4.38 26.46
CA VAL A 588 -25.10 -3.74 25.72
C VAL A 588 -24.40 -4.79 24.86
N GLY A 589 -24.39 -4.59 23.54
CA GLY A 589 -23.61 -5.40 22.61
C GLY A 589 -22.11 -5.21 22.83
N ARG A 590 -21.40 -6.29 23.15
CA ARG A 590 -19.94 -6.32 23.27
C ARG A 590 -19.35 -6.92 21.99
N TYR A 591 -18.34 -6.27 21.44
CA TYR A 591 -17.71 -6.69 20.20
C TYR A 591 -16.20 -6.80 20.38
N ILE A 592 -15.63 -7.80 19.72
CA ILE A 592 -14.19 -8.03 19.65
C ILE A 592 -13.79 -8.16 18.18
N TRP A 593 -12.54 -7.81 17.87
CA TRP A 593 -11.91 -8.32 16.67
C TRP A 593 -11.25 -9.66 17.00
N ARG A 594 -11.30 -10.61 16.06
CA ARG A 594 -10.60 -11.89 16.13
C ARG A 594 -9.94 -12.17 14.78
N SER A 595 -8.72 -12.69 14.78
CA SER A 595 -8.08 -13.25 13.57
C SER A 595 -7.32 -14.54 13.90
N GLU A 596 -7.04 -15.35 12.88
CA GLU A 596 -6.19 -16.54 12.98
C GLU A 596 -5.01 -16.37 12.04
N GLU A 597 -3.87 -15.99 12.63
CA GLU A 597 -2.70 -15.54 11.88
C GLU A 597 -1.40 -16.05 12.50
N GLY A 598 -0.43 -16.34 11.64
CA GLY A 598 0.93 -16.70 12.01
C GLY A 598 1.93 -15.75 11.38
N PHE A 599 2.98 -15.38 12.12
CA PHE A 599 4.07 -14.53 11.65
C PHE A 599 5.40 -15.24 11.90
N VAL A 600 6.34 -15.08 10.97
CA VAL A 600 7.65 -15.71 11.06
C VAL A 600 8.71 -14.88 10.34
N ALA A 601 9.91 -14.80 10.92
CA ALA A 601 11.05 -14.20 10.23
C ALA A 601 11.49 -15.11 9.07
N MET A 602 11.70 -14.52 7.89
CA MET A 602 12.17 -15.26 6.71
C MET A 602 13.65 -14.99 6.46
N ASP A 603 13.98 -13.72 6.20
CA ASP A 603 15.31 -13.25 5.87
C ASP A 603 15.51 -11.89 6.54
N VAL A 604 15.66 -11.89 7.87
CA VAL A 604 15.90 -10.67 8.65
C VAL A 604 17.38 -10.54 8.92
N ASP A 605 17.92 -11.46 9.71
CA ASP A 605 19.34 -11.57 10.04
C ASP A 605 19.62 -12.98 10.62
N PRO A 606 20.53 -13.77 10.01
CA PRO A 606 20.92 -15.07 10.56
C PRO A 606 21.51 -14.97 11.96
N THR A 607 22.27 -13.90 12.25
CA THR A 607 22.95 -13.72 13.54
C THR A 607 21.94 -13.38 14.63
N GLY A 608 21.03 -12.44 14.33
CA GLY A 608 19.96 -12.02 15.23
C GLY A 608 19.05 -13.15 15.71
N TYR A 609 18.79 -14.12 14.83
CA TYR A 609 17.94 -15.28 15.13
C TYR A 609 18.69 -16.54 15.55
N ASN A 610 20.02 -16.53 15.57
CA ASN A 610 20.85 -17.73 15.75
C ASN A 610 20.38 -18.89 14.86
N ASP A 611 20.06 -18.61 13.59
CA ASP A 611 19.41 -19.59 12.72
C ASP A 611 20.40 -20.70 12.29
N GLN A 612 20.16 -21.91 12.81
CA GLN A 612 20.91 -23.14 12.50
C GLN A 612 20.19 -24.02 11.46
N SER A 613 19.17 -23.51 10.78
CA SER A 613 18.43 -24.26 9.78
C SER A 613 19.29 -24.61 8.57
N ALA A 614 18.93 -25.67 7.85
CA ALA A 614 19.67 -26.13 6.67
C ALA A 614 19.75 -25.09 5.54
N VAL A 615 18.83 -24.13 5.53
CA VAL A 615 18.88 -22.93 4.68
C VAL A 615 18.82 -21.73 5.63
N PRO A 616 19.97 -21.25 6.15
CA PRO A 616 19.98 -20.20 7.17
C PRO A 616 19.40 -18.89 6.62
N GLN A 617 18.78 -18.06 7.47
CA GLN A 617 18.31 -16.72 7.10
C GLN A 617 19.40 -15.91 6.41
N GLN A 618 19.00 -15.00 5.52
CA GLN A 618 19.89 -13.99 4.96
C GLN A 618 19.64 -12.65 5.64
N LEU A 619 20.71 -11.85 5.79
CA LEU A 619 20.59 -10.47 6.25
C LEU A 619 19.81 -9.66 5.21
N ARG A 620 18.68 -9.06 5.61
CA ARG A 620 17.95 -8.09 4.75
C ARG A 620 17.37 -6.91 5.49
N VAL A 621 17.51 -6.83 6.82
CA VAL A 621 17.05 -5.70 7.61
C VAL A 621 18.24 -5.10 8.35
N LEU A 622 18.39 -3.77 8.26
CA LEU A 622 19.38 -2.98 8.97
C LEU A 622 18.68 -2.00 9.91
N ASP A 623 19.26 -1.83 11.09
CA ASP A 623 18.88 -0.77 12.03
C ASP A 623 19.65 0.50 11.67
N VAL A 624 18.97 1.50 11.13
CA VAL A 624 19.53 2.82 10.85
C VAL A 624 19.31 3.72 12.06
N ARG A 625 20.37 4.06 12.78
CA ARG A 625 20.30 4.90 13.98
C ARG A 625 20.46 6.36 13.60
N THR A 626 19.49 7.16 14.03
CA THR A 626 19.48 8.61 13.84
C THR A 626 19.48 9.31 15.18
N ILE A 627 20.21 10.41 15.30
CA ILE A 627 20.16 11.31 16.45
C ILE A 627 18.90 12.18 16.32
N GLY A 628 18.20 12.44 17.41
CA GLY A 628 17.09 13.40 17.39
C GLY A 628 16.63 13.85 18.76
#